data_AF-L2FD13-F1
#
_entry.id   AF-L2FD13-F1
#
_cell.length_a   1.000
_cell.length_b   1.000
_cell.length_c   1.000
_cell.angle_alpha   90.00
_cell.angle_beta   90.00
_cell.angle_gamma   90.00
#
_symmetry.space_group_name_H-M   'P 1'
#
loop_
_entity.id
_entity.type
_entity.pdbx_description
1 polymer ?
#
loop_
_entity_poly.entity_id
_entity_poly.type
_entity_poly.pdbx_seq_one_letter_code
_entity_poly.pdbx_strand_id
1 'polypeptide(L)'
;MSSLEKQLRKRIWWSCFMRDRLIALGMRRPTRIKDGDFDVPMLERSDFDPRVLPESTTVIPAECILLRDIPMQKKLVDLCISRARLCICIGRVLEAQYSVFVSGKTYPEDITNCMVPIAPKVDADNL
;
A
#
# COMPACT_ATOMS: atom_id res chain seq x y z
N MET A 1 -7.30 17.32 -16.61
CA MET A 1 -7.40 15.93 -16.09
C MET A 1 -8.87 15.68 -15.74
N SER A 2 -9.49 14.69 -16.39
CA SER A 2 -10.90 14.35 -16.19
C SER A 2 -11.15 13.76 -14.80
N SER A 3 -12.42 13.69 -14.36
CA SER A 3 -12.76 13.08 -13.07
C SER A 3 -12.33 11.61 -12.99
N LEU A 4 -12.54 10.86 -14.07
CA LEU A 4 -12.19 9.43 -14.14
C LEU A 4 -10.67 9.20 -14.05
N GLU A 5 -9.88 10.05 -14.72
CA GLU A 5 -8.42 9.99 -14.64
C GLU A 5 -7.91 10.25 -13.22
N LYS A 6 -8.52 11.23 -12.52
CA LYS A 6 -8.17 11.53 -11.12
C LYS A 6 -8.47 10.34 -10.20
N GLN A 7 -9.65 9.73 -10.33
CA GLN A 7 -10.05 8.55 -9.55
C GLN A 7 -9.11 7.36 -9.80
N LEU A 8 -8.75 7.11 -11.07
CA LEU A 8 -7.81 6.06 -11.42
C LEU A 8 -6.42 6.30 -10.81
N ARG A 9 -5.88 7.52 -10.94
CA ARG A 9 -4.58 7.88 -10.34
C ARG A 9 -4.59 7.73 -8.82
N LYS A 10 -5.68 8.14 -8.16
CA LYS A 10 -5.86 7.95 -6.71
C LYS A 10 -5.83 6.46 -6.34
N ARG A 11 -6.54 5.59 -7.06
CA ARG A 11 -6.49 4.12 -6.84
C ARG A 11 -5.09 3.52 -7.06
N ILE A 12 -4.40 3.94 -8.11
CA ILE A 12 -3.02 3.49 -8.38
C ILE A 12 -2.10 3.91 -7.25
N TRP A 13 -2.17 5.17 -6.83
CA TRP A 13 -1.36 5.71 -5.74
C TRP A 13 -1.55 4.92 -4.44
N TRP A 14 -2.81 4.69 -4.03
CA TRP A 14 -3.12 3.90 -2.83
C TRP A 14 -2.67 2.44 -2.95
N SER A 15 -2.64 1.87 -4.16
CA SER A 15 -2.11 0.53 -4.40
C SER A 15 -0.60 0.47 -4.15
N CYS A 16 0.15 1.49 -4.59
CA CYS A 16 1.56 1.64 -4.29
C CYS A 16 1.81 1.82 -2.79
N PHE A 17 1.04 2.69 -2.14
CA PHE A 17 1.14 2.95 -0.69
C PHE A 17 0.92 1.68 0.13
N MET A 18 -0.17 0.95 -0.12
CA MET A 18 -0.43 -0.31 0.58
C MET A 18 0.69 -1.33 0.38
N ARG A 19 1.22 -1.44 -0.85
CA ARG A 19 2.32 -2.36 -1.15
C ARG A 19 3.59 -1.98 -0.39
N ASP A 20 3.93 -0.70 -0.30
CA ASP A 20 5.08 -0.20 0.46
C ASP A 20 4.98 -0.60 1.93
N ARG A 21 3.83 -0.35 2.57
CA ARG A 21 3.60 -0.69 3.99
C ARG A 21 3.69 -2.18 4.27
N LEU A 22 3.14 -3.01 3.38
CA LEU A 22 3.16 -4.47 3.54
C LEU A 22 4.54 -5.08 3.28
N ILE A 23 5.30 -4.54 2.31
CA ILE A 23 6.70 -4.94 2.11
C ILE A 23 7.53 -4.55 3.33
N ALA A 24 7.37 -3.33 3.86
CA ALA A 24 8.09 -2.87 5.03
C ALA A 24 7.86 -3.80 6.24
N LEU A 25 6.59 -4.16 6.48
CA LEU A 25 6.20 -5.10 7.54
C LEU A 25 6.77 -6.51 7.31
N GLY A 26 6.60 -7.08 6.12
CA GLY A 26 6.99 -8.46 5.83
C GLY A 26 8.50 -8.67 5.66
N MET A 27 9.22 -7.66 5.19
CA MET A 27 10.66 -7.73 4.92
C MET A 27 11.51 -7.00 5.96
N ARG A 28 10.91 -6.41 6.99
CA ARG A 28 11.59 -5.59 8.01
C ARG A 28 12.46 -4.51 7.36
N ARG A 29 11.88 -3.75 6.43
CA ARG A 29 12.53 -2.63 5.75
C ARG A 29 11.83 -1.31 6.09
N PRO A 30 12.53 -0.17 6.03
CA PRO A 30 11.91 1.14 6.12
C PRO A 30 10.90 1.34 4.99
N THR A 31 9.82 2.03 5.27
CA THR A 31 8.89 2.52 4.24
C THR A 31 9.61 3.53 3.33
N ARG A 32 9.35 3.46 2.02
CA ARG A 32 9.90 4.42 1.06
C ARG A 32 9.04 5.68 1.01
N ILE A 33 7.73 5.53 1.11
CA ILE A 33 6.78 6.65 1.13
C ILE A 33 6.68 7.13 2.58
N LYS A 34 7.21 8.32 2.87
CA LYS A 34 7.15 8.92 4.21
C LYS A 34 5.81 9.59 4.44
N ASP A 35 5.37 9.54 5.70
CA ASP A 35 4.18 10.27 6.12
C ASP A 35 4.50 11.78 6.05
N GLY A 36 3.65 12.56 5.39
CA GLY A 36 3.86 14.00 5.15
C GLY A 36 4.33 14.38 3.74
N ASP A 37 4.89 13.44 2.97
CA ASP A 37 5.37 13.68 1.59
C ASP A 37 4.25 13.60 0.53
N PHE A 38 3.01 13.42 0.96
CA PHE A 38 1.87 13.24 0.08
C PHE A 38 0.60 13.89 0.65
N ASP A 39 -0.26 14.35 -0.26
CA ASP A 39 -1.52 15.04 0.02
C ASP A 39 -2.74 14.32 -0.59
N VAL A 40 -2.58 13.03 -0.91
CA VAL A 40 -3.64 12.23 -1.54
C VAL A 40 -4.72 11.87 -0.52
N PRO A 41 -5.99 12.28 -0.74
CA PRO A 41 -7.06 11.99 0.21
C PRO A 41 -7.37 10.49 0.29
N MET A 42 -8.02 10.09 1.38
CA MET A 42 -8.44 8.70 1.60
C MET A 42 -9.34 8.19 0.47
N LEU A 43 -9.21 6.91 0.10
CA LEU A 43 -10.11 6.25 -0.84
C LEU A 43 -11.57 6.28 -0.35
N GLU A 44 -12.46 6.58 -1.27
CA GLU A 44 -13.90 6.56 -1.12
C GLU A 44 -14.52 5.59 -2.13
N ARG A 45 -15.76 5.16 -1.89
CA ARG A 45 -16.47 4.28 -2.82
C ARG A 45 -16.61 4.89 -4.22
N SER A 46 -16.74 6.22 -4.30
CA SER A 46 -16.82 7.01 -5.53
C SER A 46 -15.55 6.99 -6.37
N ASP A 47 -14.41 6.61 -5.80
CA ASP A 47 -13.15 6.45 -6.54
C ASP A 47 -13.11 5.15 -7.35
N PHE A 48 -14.05 4.25 -7.09
CA PHE A 48 -14.21 2.98 -7.76
C PHE A 48 -15.41 3.01 -8.69
N ASP A 49 -15.32 2.18 -9.73
CA ASP A 49 -16.35 2.08 -10.76
C ASP A 49 -16.66 0.60 -10.99
N PRO A 50 -17.43 -0.04 -10.09
CA PRO A 50 -17.82 -1.43 -10.24
C PRO A 50 -18.70 -1.57 -11.48
N ARG A 51 -18.23 -2.37 -12.44
CA ARG A 51 -18.95 -2.65 -13.69
C ARG A 51 -18.91 -4.14 -13.95
N VAL A 52 -20.01 -4.66 -14.50
CA VAL A 52 -20.05 -6.04 -14.95
C VAL A 52 -19.09 -6.16 -16.13
N LEU A 53 -18.18 -7.13 -16.06
CA LEU A 53 -17.28 -7.42 -17.16
C LEU A 53 -18.11 -7.85 -18.38
N PRO A 54 -17.90 -7.25 -19.57
CA PRO A 54 -18.62 -7.64 -20.78
C PRO A 54 -18.40 -9.12 -21.11
N GLU A 55 -19.45 -9.82 -21.53
CA GLU A 55 -19.40 -11.24 -21.91
C GLU A 55 -18.44 -11.52 -23.07
N SER A 56 -18.17 -10.52 -23.91
CA SER A 56 -17.18 -10.59 -24.99
C SER A 56 -15.72 -10.70 -24.50
N THR A 57 -15.46 -10.49 -23.21
CA THR A 57 -14.10 -10.59 -22.64
C THR A 57 -13.73 -12.04 -22.37
N THR A 58 -12.90 -12.63 -23.23
CA THR A 58 -12.47 -14.04 -23.15
C THR A 58 -11.22 -14.27 -22.29
N VAL A 59 -10.45 -13.21 -21.98
CA VAL A 59 -9.23 -13.29 -21.15
C VAL A 59 -9.53 -13.75 -19.73
N ILE A 60 -10.75 -13.52 -19.24
CA ILE A 60 -11.18 -13.88 -17.90
C ILE A 60 -12.27 -14.96 -17.99
N PRO A 61 -12.04 -16.16 -17.43
CA PRO A 61 -12.99 -17.26 -17.48
C PRO A 61 -14.37 -16.89 -16.93
N ALA A 62 -15.43 -17.51 -17.46
CA ALA A 62 -16.83 -17.25 -17.08
C ALA A 62 -17.10 -17.57 -15.61
N GLU A 63 -16.37 -18.54 -15.06
CA GLU A 63 -16.42 -19.00 -13.67
C GLU A 63 -15.92 -17.94 -12.68
N CYS A 64 -15.22 -16.91 -13.17
CA CYS A 64 -14.85 -15.75 -12.35
C CYS A 64 -16.09 -14.86 -12.08
N ILE A 65 -16.89 -15.26 -11.09
CA ILE A 65 -18.10 -14.54 -10.67
C ILE A 65 -17.79 -13.16 -10.07
N LEU A 66 -16.59 -12.99 -9.49
CA LEU A 66 -16.15 -11.75 -8.83
C LEU A 66 -16.26 -10.52 -9.71
N LEU A 67 -15.96 -10.64 -11.01
CA LEU A 67 -16.00 -9.52 -11.96
C LEU A 67 -17.36 -9.38 -12.67
N ARG A 68 -18.30 -10.27 -12.38
CA ARG A 68 -19.66 -10.27 -12.96
C ARG A 68 -20.75 -9.97 -11.92
N ASP A 69 -20.43 -10.00 -10.63
CA ASP A 69 -21.33 -9.71 -9.52
C ASP A 69 -21.05 -8.33 -8.88
N ILE A 70 -21.91 -7.34 -9.16
CA ILE A 70 -21.80 -5.96 -8.64
C ILE A 70 -21.84 -5.90 -7.10
N PRO A 71 -22.80 -6.53 -6.40
CA PRO A 71 -22.76 -6.69 -4.95
C PRO A 71 -21.41 -7.15 -4.41
N MET A 72 -20.78 -8.17 -5.02
CA MET A 72 -19.49 -8.66 -4.55
C MET A 72 -18.35 -7.69 -4.84
N GLN A 73 -18.36 -7.03 -6.01
CA GLN A 73 -17.41 -5.95 -6.31
C GLN A 73 -17.51 -4.80 -5.30
N LYS A 74 -18.72 -4.41 -4.86
CA LYS A 74 -18.89 -3.38 -3.82
C LYS A 74 -18.27 -3.81 -2.48
N LYS A 75 -18.39 -5.08 -2.10
CA LYS A 75 -17.69 -5.62 -0.91
C LYS A 75 -16.18 -5.58 -1.07
N LEU A 76 -15.64 -5.85 -2.26
CA LEU A 76 -14.21 -5.72 -2.54
C LEU A 76 -13.72 -4.28 -2.43
N VAL A 77 -14.53 -3.31 -2.87
CA VAL A 77 -14.24 -1.88 -2.69
C VAL A 77 -14.12 -1.55 -1.21
N ASP A 78 -15.08 -1.97 -0.39
CA ASP A 78 -15.05 -1.73 1.06
C ASP A 78 -13.85 -2.39 1.74
N LEU A 79 -13.51 -3.61 1.32
CA LEU A 79 -12.32 -4.32 1.80
C LEU A 79 -11.03 -3.59 1.41
N CYS A 80 -10.94 -3.07 0.18
CA CYS A 80 -9.80 -2.31 -0.30
C CYS A 80 -9.60 -1.02 0.51
N ILE A 81 -10.68 -0.26 0.75
CA ILE A 81 -10.64 0.95 1.58
C ILE A 81 -10.17 0.59 3.01
N SER A 82 -10.72 -0.48 3.58
CA SER A 82 -10.34 -0.95 4.92
C SER A 82 -8.87 -1.38 4.98
N ARG A 83 -8.38 -2.07 3.94
CA ARG A 83 -6.97 -2.47 3.80
C ARG A 83 -6.05 -1.25 3.73
N ALA A 84 -6.44 -0.21 3.00
CA ALA A 84 -5.69 1.04 2.91
C ALA A 84 -5.59 1.71 4.30
N ARG A 85 -6.70 1.78 5.06
CA ARG A 85 -6.70 2.31 6.43
C ARG A 85 -5.78 1.51 7.35
N LEU A 86 -5.83 0.18 7.27
CA LEU A 86 -4.94 -0.68 8.04
C LEU A 86 -3.47 -0.44 7.71
N CYS A 87 -3.14 -0.23 6.43
CA CYS A 87 -1.76 0.08 6.00
C CYS A 87 -1.24 1.41 6.58
N ILE A 88 -2.11 2.41 6.78
CA ILE A 88 -1.75 3.64 7.49
C ILE A 88 -1.39 3.32 8.95
N CYS A 89 -2.21 2.54 9.65
CA CYS A 89 -1.92 2.10 11.02
C CYS A 89 -0.61 1.32 11.11
N ILE A 90 -0.36 0.41 10.16
CA ILE A 90 0.92 -0.33 10.06
C ILE A 90 2.08 0.66 9.92
N GLY A 91 1.96 1.67 9.06
CA GLY A 91 2.99 2.72 8.91
C GLY A 91 3.34 3.40 10.23
N ARG A 92 2.31 3.83 10.98
CA ARG A 92 2.49 4.46 12.29
C ARG A 92 3.17 3.54 13.31
N VAL A 93 2.78 2.26 13.36
CA VAL A 93 3.43 1.28 14.24
C VAL A 93 4.89 1.10 13.86
N LEU A 94 5.19 0.97 12.56
CA LEU A 94 6.55 0.83 12.07
C LEU A 94 7.42 2.03 12.45
N GLU A 95 6.90 3.25 12.29
CA GLU A 95 7.62 4.48 12.66
C GLU A 95 7.80 4.63 14.16
N ALA A 96 6.78 4.30 14.96
CA ALA A 96 6.83 4.40 16.40
C ALA A 96 7.83 3.39 16.99
N GLN A 97 7.75 2.12 16.55
CA GLN A 97 8.41 0.99 17.20
C GLN A 97 9.76 0.63 16.59
N TYR A 98 10.08 1.10 15.38
CA TYR A 98 11.30 0.70 14.71
C TYR A 98 12.12 1.90 14.23
N SER A 99 13.44 1.77 14.28
CA SER A 99 14.40 2.74 13.76
C SER A 99 15.22 2.11 12.63
N VAL A 100 15.76 2.98 11.77
CA VAL A 100 16.62 2.57 10.66
C VAL A 100 18.01 2.24 11.21
N PHE A 101 18.47 1.00 11.02
CA PHE A 101 19.78 0.56 11.50
C PHE A 101 20.91 1.05 10.59
N VAL A 102 21.49 2.23 10.85
CA VAL A 102 22.64 2.72 10.07
C VAL A 102 23.93 2.06 10.58
N SER A 103 24.38 0.97 9.92
CA SER A 103 25.72 0.43 10.14
C SER A 103 26.77 1.41 9.60
N GLY A 104 27.64 1.93 10.47
CA GLY A 104 28.60 3.01 10.17
C GLY A 104 29.76 2.68 9.22
N LYS A 105 29.65 1.69 8.33
CA LYS A 105 30.66 1.39 7.29
C LYS A 105 30.02 0.81 6.03
N THR A 106 29.89 1.60 4.97
CA THR A 106 29.58 1.09 3.62
C THR A 106 30.61 1.60 2.63
N TYR A 107 31.36 0.66 2.04
CA TYR A 107 32.28 0.87 0.92
C TYR A 107 31.49 1.19 -0.37
N PRO A 108 32.04 1.96 -1.33
CA PRO A 108 31.25 2.67 -2.33
C PRO A 108 31.05 1.93 -3.67
N GLU A 109 30.89 0.60 -3.71
CA GLU A 109 30.84 -0.12 -5.01
C GLU A 109 29.61 -0.99 -5.30
N ASP A 110 28.58 -1.05 -4.44
CA ASP A 110 27.35 -1.80 -4.74
C ASP A 110 26.07 -0.96 -4.51
N ILE A 111 25.84 0.00 -5.40
CA ILE A 111 24.75 0.99 -5.30
C ILE A 111 23.35 0.42 -5.65
N THR A 112 23.17 -0.91 -5.67
CA THR A 112 21.86 -1.53 -5.95
C THR A 112 21.07 -1.88 -4.68
N ASN A 113 21.69 -1.82 -3.49
CA ASN A 113 21.03 -2.20 -2.23
C ASN A 113 21.22 -1.12 -1.14
N CYS A 114 20.40 -0.07 -1.15
CA CYS A 114 20.09 0.72 0.05
C CYS A 114 19.20 -0.10 1.01
N MET A 115 19.75 -1.21 1.48
CA MET A 115 19.11 -2.22 2.32
C MET A 115 19.44 -1.95 3.77
N VAL A 116 18.90 -0.85 4.30
CA VAL A 116 19.03 -0.56 5.73
C VAL A 116 17.85 -1.22 6.45
N PRO A 117 18.03 -2.30 7.21
CA PRO A 117 16.92 -2.96 7.89
C PRO A 117 16.36 -2.07 9.01
N ILE A 118 15.09 -2.30 9.37
CA ILE A 118 14.52 -1.70 10.58
C ILE A 118 14.75 -2.61 11.79
N ALA A 119 15.16 -2.02 12.89
CA ALA A 119 15.35 -2.67 14.18
C ALA A 119 14.35 -2.09 15.20
N PRO A 120 13.87 -2.89 16.17
CA PRO A 120 13.06 -2.36 17.27
C PRO A 120 13.81 -1.23 17.98
N LYS A 121 13.12 -0.16 18.33
CA LYS A 121 13.67 0.84 19.26
C LYS A 121 13.78 0.19 20.63
N VAL A 122 14.94 0.33 21.27
CA VAL A 122 15.12 -0.09 22.66
C VAL A 122 14.62 1.05 23.53
N ASP A 123 13.59 0.79 24.34
CA ASP A 123 13.12 1.76 25.32
C ASP A 123 14.21 1.98 26.37
N ALA A 124 14.61 3.25 26.55
CA ALA A 124 15.62 3.65 27.52
C ALA A 124 15.16 3.48 28.99
N ASP A 125 13.91 3.09 29.23
CA ASP A 125 13.30 2.95 30.56
C ASP A 125 13.50 1.55 31.19
N ASN A 126 14.35 0.70 30.61
CA ASN A 126 14.71 -0.63 31.15
C ASN A 126 16.21 -0.78 31.46
N LEU A 127 16.92 0.30 31.83
CA LEU A 127 18.28 0.24 32.37
C LEU A 127 18.36 0.76 33.80
#